data_AF-A0A820C4D2-F1
#
_entry.id   AF-A0A820C4D2-F1
#
_cell.length_a   1.000
_cell.length_b   1.000
_cell.length_c   1.000
_cell.angle_alpha   90.00
_cell.angle_beta   90.00
_cell.angle_gamma   90.00
#
_symmetry.space_group_name_H-M   'P 1'
#
loop_
_entity.id
_entity.type
_entity.pdbx_description
1 polymer ?
#
loop_
_entity_poly.entity_id
_entity_poly.type
_entity_poly.pdbx_seq_one_letter_code
_entity_poly.pdbx_strand_id
1 'polypeptide(L)'
;SLVSYYLTRPTLPPPLVAFSHIYRITIYFFSHICKIKWFQTKYLQHTNRAKFKISADEVLTKQIEGIEDALGNEVYFFSLKTERKQLDRQNDLYEQRVHSPQEIVLNKIKILENQVLTIQNQQVNMFEYMEYLMNGIKKIGGDDIEMPKRSSPSAELISLSNWTLFAPDSAINDPQCHYQGFGVNSDVNTCLTSCEKTSGCNAAIYSNTPKSCTLRQCSIYSPSTTKNGYQGFNVWLKKPTVSIVWTQFASDANVNDAQCYTAGLGANCTLHACRTYCDKSPACNAVIYSTVLKGCILRLCSTSSPKTTTFRNAGLTAWIRRSE
;
A
#
# COMPACT_ATOMS: atom_id res chain seq x y z
N SER A 1 -8.91 -7.04 8.50
CA SER A 1 -8.79 -7.55 7.11
C SER A 1 -8.54 -6.41 6.11
N LEU A 2 -9.29 -5.30 6.13
CA LEU A 2 -9.00 -4.09 5.32
C LEU A 2 -7.65 -3.41 5.65
N VAL A 3 -7.16 -3.60 6.88
CA VAL A 3 -5.93 -2.95 7.40
C VAL A 3 -4.65 -3.51 6.78
N SER A 4 -4.57 -4.81 6.45
CA SER A 4 -3.36 -5.38 5.81
C SER A 4 -3.23 -5.00 4.33
N TYR A 5 -4.34 -4.55 3.71
CA TYR A 5 -4.39 -4.23 2.29
C TYR A 5 -3.66 -2.93 1.93
N TYR A 6 -3.57 -1.96 2.85
CA TYR A 6 -2.92 -0.67 2.60
C TYR A 6 -1.44 -0.63 3.02
N LEU A 7 -0.94 -1.64 3.73
CA LEU A 7 0.38 -1.58 4.39
C LEU A 7 1.56 -2.07 3.54
N THR A 8 1.34 -2.50 2.29
CA THR A 8 2.37 -3.19 1.48
C THR A 8 2.57 -2.65 0.07
N ARG A 9 2.00 -1.48 -0.30
CA ARG A 9 2.26 -0.85 -1.61
C ARG A 9 3.41 0.17 -1.55
N PRO A 10 4.38 0.15 -2.50
CA PRO A 10 5.47 1.15 -2.56
C PRO A 10 5.06 2.54 -3.04
N THR A 11 3.84 2.72 -3.55
CA THR A 11 3.36 4.02 -4.07
C THR A 11 1.86 4.18 -3.77
N LEU A 12 1.55 4.64 -2.57
CA LEU A 12 0.23 5.19 -2.26
C LEU A 12 0.24 6.69 -2.60
N PRO A 13 -0.85 7.26 -3.13
CA PRO A 13 -0.95 8.70 -3.27
C PRO A 13 -0.78 9.35 -1.89
N PRO A 14 -0.12 10.52 -1.78
CA PRO A 14 0.25 11.15 -0.51
C PRO A 14 -0.83 11.15 0.59
N PRO A 15 -2.13 11.43 0.30
CA PRO A 15 -3.16 11.44 1.34
C PRO A 15 -3.46 10.06 1.96
N LEU A 16 -3.24 8.96 1.23
CA LEU A 16 -3.48 7.61 1.75
C LEU A 16 -2.30 7.08 2.59
N VAL A 17 -1.08 7.54 2.31
CA VAL A 17 0.09 7.28 3.16
C VAL A 17 -0.15 7.91 4.53
N ALA A 18 -0.55 9.18 4.57
CA ALA A 18 -0.88 9.88 5.82
C ALA A 18 -1.95 9.12 6.62
N PHE A 19 -3.02 8.67 5.97
CA PHE A 19 -4.10 7.92 6.62
C PHE A 19 -3.63 6.60 7.25
N SER A 20 -2.78 5.85 6.56
CA SER A 20 -2.18 4.60 7.07
C SER A 20 -1.30 4.84 8.30
N HIS A 21 -0.48 5.89 8.27
CA HIS A 21 0.37 6.24 9.42
C HIS A 21 -0.46 6.70 10.63
N ILE A 22 -1.44 7.59 10.42
CA ILE A 22 -2.35 8.04 11.47
C ILE A 22 -3.09 6.86 12.10
N TYR A 23 -3.58 5.92 11.29
CA TYR A 23 -4.29 4.75 11.77
C TYR A 23 -3.41 3.80 12.60
N ARG A 24 -2.16 3.57 12.16
CA ARG A 24 -1.17 2.78 12.94
C ARG A 24 -0.87 3.43 14.28
N ILE A 25 -0.67 4.75 14.28
CA ILE A 25 -0.45 5.55 15.49
C ILE A 25 -1.66 5.40 16.42
N THR A 26 -2.89 5.59 15.92
CA THR A 26 -4.11 5.49 16.74
C THR A 26 -4.31 4.10 17.36
N ILE A 27 -4.08 3.00 16.62
CA ILE A 27 -4.15 1.64 17.20
C ILE A 27 -3.10 1.44 18.30
N TYR A 28 -1.87 1.89 18.04
CA TYR A 28 -0.77 1.75 19.00
C TYR A 28 -1.07 2.52 20.30
N PHE A 29 -1.56 3.76 20.17
CA PHE A 29 -2.00 4.59 21.29
C PHE A 29 -3.17 3.97 22.05
N PHE A 30 -4.21 3.46 21.38
CA PHE A 30 -5.32 2.79 22.05
C PHE A 30 -4.86 1.55 22.84
N SER A 31 -3.98 0.73 22.26
CA SER A 31 -3.40 -0.42 22.95
C SER A 31 -2.65 0.00 24.21
N HIS A 32 -1.90 1.11 24.15
CA HIS A 32 -1.14 1.62 25.28
C HIS A 32 -2.01 2.26 26.36
N ILE A 33 -3.05 3.03 26.00
CA ILE A 33 -4.02 3.58 26.96
C ILE A 33 -4.73 2.44 27.70
N CYS A 34 -5.11 1.36 27.02
CA CYS A 34 -5.67 0.18 27.66
C CYS A 34 -4.70 -0.49 28.63
N LYS A 35 -3.41 -0.61 28.28
CA LYS A 35 -2.37 -1.14 29.18
C LYS A 35 -2.15 -0.24 30.40
N ILE A 36 -2.14 1.08 30.22
CA ILE A 36 -1.99 2.06 31.31
C ILE A 36 -3.18 1.99 32.26
N LYS A 37 -4.43 2.01 31.75
CA LYS A 37 -5.62 1.86 32.60
C LYS A 37 -5.67 0.51 33.32
N TRP A 38 -5.26 -0.56 32.66
CA TRP A 38 -5.14 -1.88 33.28
C TRP A 38 -4.10 -1.87 34.42
N PHE A 39 -2.94 -1.24 34.19
CA PHE A 39 -1.88 -1.11 35.18
C PHE A 39 -2.29 -0.22 36.36
N GLN A 40 -2.96 0.92 36.11
CA GLN A 40 -3.55 1.77 37.15
C GLN A 40 -4.56 1.00 38.01
N THR A 41 -5.44 0.22 37.38
CA THR A 41 -6.42 -0.62 38.08
C THR A 41 -5.73 -1.67 38.94
N LYS A 42 -4.70 -2.33 38.42
CA LYS A 42 -3.91 -3.32 39.17
C LYS A 42 -3.08 -2.69 40.28
N TYR A 43 -2.46 -1.54 40.04
CA TYR A 43 -1.67 -0.82 41.03
C TYR A 43 -2.54 -0.37 42.21
N LEU A 44 -3.70 0.23 41.95
CA LEU A 44 -4.68 0.62 42.98
C LEU A 44 -5.25 -0.59 43.74
N GLN A 45 -5.40 -1.75 43.08
CA GLN A 45 -5.81 -3.00 43.75
C GLN A 45 -4.70 -3.59 44.64
N HIS A 46 -3.43 -3.36 44.31
CA HIS A 46 -2.29 -3.95 45.02
C HIS A 46 -1.64 -3.04 46.05
N THR A 47 -1.95 -1.74 46.09
CA THR A 47 -1.50 -0.82 47.16
C THR A 47 -2.04 -1.14 48.55
N ASN A 48 -2.96 -2.10 48.68
CA ASN A 48 -3.38 -2.67 49.98
C ASN A 48 -2.57 -3.90 50.43
N ARG A 49 -1.57 -4.37 49.66
CA ARG A 49 -0.65 -5.43 50.07
C ARG A 49 0.78 -5.10 49.67
N ALA A 50 1.59 -4.75 50.67
CA ALA A 50 3.02 -4.51 50.53
C ALA A 50 3.74 -5.77 50.01
N LYS A 51 4.08 -5.78 48.71
CA LYS A 51 5.25 -6.44 48.09
C LYS A 51 5.10 -6.45 46.56
N PHE A 52 5.42 -5.32 45.92
CA PHE A 52 5.88 -5.34 44.53
C PHE A 52 6.97 -4.28 44.41
N LYS A 53 8.21 -4.73 44.21
CA LYS A 53 9.39 -3.88 44.03
C LYS A 53 9.91 -4.14 42.61
N ILE A 54 9.16 -3.63 41.64
CA ILE A 54 9.70 -3.36 40.30
C ILE A 54 9.84 -1.84 40.25
N SER A 55 11.04 -1.36 39.95
CA SER A 55 11.29 0.08 39.83
C SER A 55 10.39 0.64 38.73
N ALA A 56 9.48 1.55 39.08
CA ALA A 56 8.61 2.22 38.12
C ALA A 56 9.41 2.91 37.00
N ASP A 57 10.64 3.33 37.30
CA ASP A 57 11.55 3.95 36.34
C ASP A 57 12.02 2.97 35.25
N GLU A 58 12.20 1.69 35.57
CA GLU A 58 12.66 0.69 34.58
C GLU A 58 11.56 0.35 33.56
N VAL A 59 10.31 0.32 34.02
CA VAL A 59 9.13 0.08 33.16
C VAL A 59 8.85 1.31 32.29
N LEU A 60 8.96 2.51 32.86
CA LEU A 60 8.73 3.76 32.14
C LEU A 60 9.82 4.01 31.08
N THR A 61 11.08 3.71 31.39
CA THR A 61 12.21 3.86 30.45
C THR A 61 12.04 2.92 29.25
N LYS A 62 11.74 1.64 29.47
CA LYS A 62 11.48 0.66 28.40
C LYS A 62 10.23 0.99 27.57
N GLN A 63 9.27 1.72 28.13
CA GLN A 63 8.08 2.19 27.42
C GLN A 63 8.38 3.40 26.53
N ILE A 64 9.25 4.31 26.96
CA ILE A 64 9.67 5.49 26.18
C ILE A 64 10.53 5.04 24.99
N GLU A 65 11.49 4.14 25.21
CA GLU A 65 12.34 3.59 24.14
C GLU A 65 11.51 2.88 23.05
N GLY A 66 10.48 2.12 23.43
CA GLY A 66 9.58 1.45 22.48
C GLY A 66 8.66 2.40 21.69
N ILE A 67 8.40 3.61 22.19
CA ILE A 67 7.64 4.65 21.47
C ILE A 67 8.55 5.37 20.47
N GLU A 68 9.81 5.62 20.83
CA GLU A 68 10.80 6.26 19.96
C GLU A 68 11.17 5.37 18.76
N ASP A 69 11.31 4.05 18.97
CA ASP A 69 11.55 3.07 17.89
C ASP A 69 10.36 2.93 16.92
N ALA A 70 9.12 3.12 17.41
CA ALA A 70 7.91 2.99 16.60
C ALA A 70 7.64 4.19 15.68
N LEU A 71 8.28 5.35 15.94
CA LEU A 71 7.96 6.65 15.33
C LEU A 71 9.04 7.15 14.35
N GLY A 72 9.80 6.23 13.71
CA GLY A 72 10.91 6.53 12.80
C GLY A 72 10.77 7.77 11.90
N ASN A 73 11.90 8.48 11.75
CA ASN A 73 12.12 9.78 11.11
C ASN A 73 11.36 10.04 9.79
N GLU A 74 10.54 11.10 9.74
CA GLU A 74 10.85 12.37 9.04
C GLU A 74 9.72 13.44 9.14
N VAL A 75 10.14 14.70 9.03
CA VAL A 75 9.42 16.00 8.87
C VAL A 75 8.54 16.55 10.02
N TYR A 76 7.85 15.77 10.86
CA TYR A 76 7.01 16.34 11.95
C TYR A 76 7.75 16.71 13.26
N PHE A 77 9.08 16.58 13.28
CA PHE A 77 9.85 16.60 14.53
C PHE A 77 10.15 17.99 15.11
N PHE A 78 10.05 19.09 14.35
CA PHE A 78 10.52 20.40 14.86
C PHE A 78 9.61 21.02 15.94
N SER A 79 8.28 20.85 15.83
CA SER A 79 7.32 21.40 16.82
C SER A 79 7.35 20.59 18.12
N LEU A 80 7.24 19.26 18.02
CA LEU A 80 7.20 18.36 19.17
C LEU A 80 8.51 18.33 19.97
N LYS A 81 9.67 18.52 19.31
CA LYS A 81 10.97 18.58 19.99
C LYS A 81 11.15 19.87 20.81
N THR A 82 10.48 20.95 20.40
CA THR A 82 10.47 22.22 21.13
C THR A 82 9.55 22.14 22.34
N GLU A 83 8.37 21.54 22.19
CA GLU A 83 7.43 21.26 23.29
C GLU A 83 8.02 20.27 24.30
N ARG A 84 8.73 19.22 23.84
CA ARG A 84 9.46 18.29 24.72
C ARG A 84 10.51 18.99 25.57
N LYS A 85 11.32 19.89 24.99
CA LYS A 85 12.32 20.67 25.75
C LYS A 85 11.68 21.62 26.78
N GLN A 86 10.50 22.16 26.49
CA GLN A 86 9.77 22.97 27.47
C GLN A 86 9.21 22.12 28.60
N LEU A 87 8.76 20.91 28.29
CA LEU A 87 8.22 19.97 29.27
C LEU A 87 9.32 19.38 30.17
N ASP A 88 10.46 19.00 29.61
CA ASP A 88 11.61 18.51 30.38
C ASP A 88 12.07 19.58 31.39
N ARG A 89 12.11 20.86 30.96
CA ARG A 89 12.37 21.99 31.88
C ARG A 89 11.29 22.16 32.95
N GLN A 90 10.01 21.93 32.64
CA GLN A 90 8.95 22.00 33.65
C GLN A 90 9.01 20.83 34.64
N ASN A 91 9.37 19.63 34.18
CA ASN A 91 9.58 18.46 35.03
C ASN A 91 10.78 18.65 35.96
N ASP A 92 11.91 19.16 35.45
CA ASP A 92 13.10 19.46 36.28
C ASP A 92 12.78 20.48 37.38
N LEU A 93 12.00 21.52 37.05
CA LEU A 93 11.57 22.55 38.02
C LEU A 93 10.52 22.06 39.02
N TYR A 94 9.83 20.96 38.73
CA TYR A 94 8.84 20.33 39.60
C TYR A 94 9.48 19.30 40.53
N GLU A 95 10.40 18.47 40.03
CA GLU A 95 11.17 17.51 40.84
C GLU A 95 12.03 18.22 41.90
N GLN A 96 12.47 19.46 41.63
CA GLN A 96 13.17 20.30 42.63
C GLN A 96 12.28 20.84 43.77
N ARG A 97 10.95 20.76 43.65
CA ARG A 97 10.01 21.42 44.59
C ARG A 97 9.11 20.48 45.40
N VAL A 98 9.10 19.18 45.11
CA VAL A 98 8.14 18.24 45.69
C VAL A 98 8.86 17.15 46.49
N HIS A 99 8.44 16.92 47.74
CA HIS A 99 9.13 16.03 48.67
C HIS A 99 8.57 14.60 48.74
N SER A 100 7.49 14.27 48.01
CA SER A 100 6.98 12.89 47.97
C SER A 100 7.06 12.28 46.56
N PRO A 101 7.65 11.08 46.40
CA PRO A 101 7.67 10.35 45.12
C PRO A 101 6.26 10.08 44.55
N GLN A 102 5.24 10.03 45.40
CA GLN A 102 3.85 9.78 44.99
C GLN A 102 3.25 10.98 44.23
N GLU A 103 3.54 12.21 44.67
CA GLU A 103 3.08 13.42 43.98
C GLU A 103 3.77 13.63 42.63
N ILE A 104 5.05 13.24 42.51
CA ILE A 104 5.78 13.27 41.24
C ILE A 104 5.12 12.34 40.21
N VAL A 105 4.79 11.11 40.61
CA VAL A 105 4.10 10.14 39.73
C VAL A 105 2.71 10.64 39.33
N LEU A 106 1.94 11.20 40.29
CA LEU A 106 0.61 11.72 40.01
C LEU A 106 0.64 12.91 39.04
N ASN A 107 1.65 13.78 39.16
CA ASN A 107 1.82 14.91 38.25
C ASN A 107 2.25 14.47 36.84
N LYS A 108 3.16 13.49 36.72
CA LYS A 108 3.54 12.88 35.44
C LYS A 108 2.32 12.24 34.74
N ILE A 109 1.43 11.59 35.48
CA ILE A 109 0.17 11.05 34.94
C ILE A 109 -0.73 12.17 34.38
N LYS A 110 -0.93 13.27 35.13
CA LYS A 110 -1.76 14.40 34.68
C LYS A 110 -1.21 15.07 33.42
N ILE A 111 0.11 15.19 33.32
CA ILE A 111 0.78 15.72 32.12
C ILE A 111 0.49 14.82 30.91
N LEU A 112 0.64 13.50 31.07
CA LEU A 112 0.36 12.53 30.00
C LEU A 112 -1.12 12.54 29.59
N GLU A 113 -2.04 12.68 30.53
CA GLU A 113 -3.49 12.79 30.25
C GLU A 113 -3.80 14.03 29.39
N ASN A 114 -3.21 15.18 29.72
CA ASN A 114 -3.37 16.40 28.93
C ASN A 114 -2.77 16.28 27.52
N GLN A 115 -1.66 15.56 27.36
CA GLN A 115 -1.05 15.30 26.05
C GLN A 115 -1.95 14.41 25.18
N VAL A 116 -2.52 13.35 25.76
CA VAL A 116 -3.47 12.47 25.06
C VAL A 116 -4.69 13.27 24.60
N LEU A 117 -5.23 14.14 25.46
CA LEU A 117 -6.37 14.98 25.11
C LEU A 117 -6.04 15.96 23.95
N THR A 118 -4.84 16.53 23.96
CA THR A 118 -4.37 17.44 22.90
C THR A 118 -4.23 16.73 21.56
N ILE A 119 -3.66 15.51 21.55
CA ILE A 119 -3.54 14.68 20.35
C ILE A 119 -4.92 14.28 19.82
N GLN A 120 -5.85 13.91 20.71
CA GLN A 120 -7.23 13.59 20.34
C GLN A 120 -7.93 14.78 19.67
N ASN A 121 -7.80 15.98 20.22
CA ASN A 121 -8.37 17.19 19.63
C ASN A 121 -7.75 17.53 18.26
N GLN A 122 -6.43 17.33 18.10
CA GLN A 122 -5.77 17.51 16.80
C GLN A 122 -6.24 16.47 15.76
N GLN A 123 -6.52 15.23 16.17
CA GLN A 123 -7.07 14.20 15.29
C GLN A 123 -8.49 14.56 14.82
N VAL A 124 -9.35 15.07 15.71
CA VAL A 124 -10.72 15.50 15.35
C VAL A 124 -10.68 16.62 14.30
N ASN A 125 -9.85 17.65 14.50
CA ASN A 125 -9.70 18.75 13.53
C ASN A 125 -9.22 18.26 12.15
N MET A 126 -8.37 17.23 12.12
CA MET A 126 -7.88 16.64 10.88
C MET A 126 -8.96 15.82 10.15
N PHE A 127 -9.85 15.14 10.89
CA PHE A 127 -11.00 14.45 10.30
C PHE A 127 -12.00 15.44 9.68
N GLU A 128 -12.29 16.55 10.37
CA GLU A 128 -13.16 17.62 9.84
C GLU A 128 -12.58 18.24 8.55
N TYR A 129 -11.25 18.46 8.51
CA TYR A 129 -10.57 18.95 7.31
C TYR A 129 -10.65 17.96 6.13
N MET A 130 -10.50 16.65 6.39
CA MET A 130 -10.63 15.62 5.36
C MET A 130 -12.06 15.49 4.84
N GLU A 131 -13.06 15.64 5.72
CA GLU A 131 -14.47 15.67 5.33
C GLU A 131 -14.78 16.89 4.44
N TYR A 132 -14.23 18.06 4.78
CA TYR A 132 -14.30 19.25 3.94
C TYR A 132 -13.74 19.02 2.53
N LEU A 133 -12.56 18.39 2.41
CA LEU A 133 -11.95 18.07 1.12
C LEU A 133 -12.79 17.07 0.31
N MET A 134 -13.33 16.03 0.95
CA MET A 134 -14.17 15.04 0.29
C MET A 134 -15.49 15.63 -0.21
N ASN A 135 -16.08 16.57 0.54
CA ASN A 135 -17.27 17.31 0.12
C ASN A 135 -16.98 18.27 -1.04
N GLY A 136 -15.79 18.88 -1.08
CA GLY A 136 -15.33 19.68 -2.22
C GLY A 136 -15.21 18.88 -3.52
N ILE A 137 -14.66 17.66 -3.44
CA ILE A 137 -14.54 16.75 -4.60
C ILE A 137 -15.92 16.31 -5.10
N LYS A 138 -16.87 16.07 -4.19
CA LYS A 138 -18.24 15.68 -4.54
C LYS A 138 -19.01 16.80 -5.26
N LYS A 139 -18.70 18.06 -4.96
CA LYS A 139 -19.33 19.23 -5.58
C LYS A 139 -18.84 19.49 -7.02
N ILE A 140 -17.65 19.01 -7.38
CA ILE A 140 -17.08 19.14 -8.73
C ILE A 140 -17.69 18.10 -9.70
N GLY A 141 -18.36 17.05 -9.20
CA GLY A 141 -18.93 15.97 -10.00
C GLY A 141 -20.45 16.03 -10.20
N GLY A 142 -21.12 17.16 -9.95
CA GLY A 142 -22.57 17.19 -9.71
C GLY A 142 -23.41 18.27 -10.39
N ASP A 143 -22.90 19.01 -11.38
CA ASP A 143 -23.73 19.95 -12.16
C ASP A 143 -23.84 19.50 -13.63
N ASP A 144 -25.07 19.28 -14.07
CA ASP A 144 -25.47 18.92 -15.43
C ASP A 144 -25.08 20.01 -16.43
N ILE A 145 -24.09 19.74 -17.27
CA ILE A 145 -23.82 20.51 -18.48
C ILE A 145 -24.49 19.76 -19.64
N GLU A 146 -25.65 20.26 -20.09
CA GLU A 146 -26.24 19.84 -21.37
C GLU A 146 -25.27 20.14 -22.52
N MET A 147 -24.70 19.09 -23.11
CA MET A 147 -23.96 19.19 -24.37
C MET A 147 -24.88 18.91 -25.58
N PRO A 148 -24.72 19.65 -26.69
CA PRO A 148 -25.57 19.50 -27.86
C PRO A 148 -25.33 18.14 -28.55
N LYS A 149 -26.43 17.44 -28.83
CA LYS A 149 -26.45 16.17 -29.57
C LYS A 149 -25.80 16.35 -30.94
N ARG A 150 -24.62 15.77 -31.13
CA ARG A 150 -24.01 15.52 -32.45
C ARG A 150 -23.87 14.01 -32.63
N SER A 151 -24.60 13.47 -33.60
CA SER A 151 -24.48 12.09 -34.06
C SER A 151 -23.12 11.88 -34.74
N SER A 152 -22.28 11.02 -34.17
CA SER A 152 -21.10 10.46 -34.82
C SER A 152 -20.63 9.18 -34.11
N PRO A 153 -19.96 8.27 -34.84
CA PRO A 153 -19.88 6.86 -34.49
C PRO A 153 -19.03 6.66 -33.24
N SER A 154 -19.47 5.73 -32.40
CA SER A 154 -18.85 5.32 -31.15
C SER A 154 -17.38 4.91 -31.35
N ALA A 155 -16.48 5.87 -31.13
CA ALA A 155 -15.10 5.55 -30.82
C ALA A 155 -15.10 4.93 -29.42
N GLU A 156 -14.81 3.63 -29.34
CA GLU A 156 -14.52 2.98 -28.06
C GLU A 156 -13.39 3.76 -27.37
N LEU A 157 -13.71 4.40 -26.26
CA LEU A 157 -12.73 5.04 -25.39
C LEU A 157 -11.79 3.94 -24.88
N ILE A 158 -10.58 3.89 -25.44
CA ILE A 158 -9.54 3.00 -24.92
C ILE A 158 -9.20 3.48 -23.52
N SER A 159 -9.45 2.61 -22.55
CA SER A 159 -9.00 2.83 -21.19
C SER A 159 -7.47 2.83 -21.19
N LEU A 160 -6.87 3.96 -20.79
CA LEU A 160 -5.43 4.09 -20.52
C LEU A 160 -4.92 3.04 -19.50
N SER A 161 -5.80 2.24 -18.90
CA SER A 161 -5.48 1.10 -18.05
C SER A 161 -4.45 0.12 -18.62
N ASN A 162 -4.34 -0.04 -19.94
CA ASN A 162 -3.37 -0.95 -20.58
C ASN A 162 -2.02 -0.29 -20.90
N TRP A 163 -1.88 1.00 -20.62
CA TRP A 163 -0.71 1.79 -20.95
C TRP A 163 -0.10 2.39 -19.68
N THR A 164 1.21 2.59 -19.70
CA THR A 164 1.94 3.27 -18.63
C THR A 164 2.75 4.40 -19.25
N LEU A 165 2.62 5.61 -18.71
CA LEU A 165 3.54 6.70 -19.02
C LEU A 165 4.91 6.31 -18.45
N PHE A 166 5.85 6.00 -19.34
CA PHE A 166 7.16 5.50 -18.96
C PHE A 166 8.14 6.63 -18.69
N ALA A 167 8.17 7.63 -19.57
CA ALA A 167 9.05 8.78 -19.43
C ALA A 167 8.39 10.03 -20.02
N PRO A 168 8.11 11.06 -19.20
CA PRO A 168 7.75 12.38 -19.70
C PRO A 168 8.98 13.09 -20.28
N ASP A 169 8.75 13.99 -21.24
CA ASP A 169 9.76 14.84 -21.89
C ASP A 169 11.02 14.08 -22.34
N SER A 170 10.80 12.91 -22.94
CA SER A 170 11.84 11.97 -23.29
C SER A 170 11.56 11.33 -24.64
N ALA A 171 12.60 10.81 -25.26
CA ALA A 171 12.48 9.86 -26.37
C ALA A 171 13.16 8.54 -26.02
N ILE A 172 12.75 7.49 -26.71
CA ILE A 172 13.40 6.20 -26.64
C ILE A 172 14.58 6.18 -27.62
N ASN A 173 15.71 5.65 -27.18
CA ASN A 173 16.82 5.36 -28.06
C ASN A 173 16.47 4.21 -29.02
N ASP A 174 16.67 4.42 -30.32
CA ASP A 174 16.30 3.50 -31.41
C ASP A 174 16.78 2.03 -31.25
N PRO A 175 17.96 1.71 -30.65
CA PRO A 175 18.48 0.34 -30.60
C PRO A 175 17.58 -0.66 -29.86
N GLN A 176 16.74 -0.18 -28.95
CA GLN A 176 15.87 -1.04 -28.14
C GLN A 176 14.42 -1.05 -28.60
N CYS A 177 14.06 -0.12 -29.49
CA CYS A 177 12.68 0.08 -29.94
C CYS A 177 12.62 0.43 -31.42
N HIS A 178 12.41 -0.60 -32.23
CA HIS A 178 12.28 -0.48 -33.68
C HIS A 178 11.10 0.42 -34.06
N TYR A 179 11.33 1.29 -35.05
CA TYR A 179 10.27 2.11 -35.66
C TYR A 179 9.22 1.23 -36.35
N GLN A 180 7.95 1.46 -36.04
CA GLN A 180 6.80 0.73 -36.63
C GLN A 180 5.94 1.59 -37.55
N GLY A 181 6.14 2.91 -37.58
CA GLY A 181 5.35 3.82 -38.38
C GLY A 181 4.88 5.07 -37.62
N PHE A 182 3.97 5.80 -38.25
CA PHE A 182 3.27 6.92 -37.64
C PHE A 182 1.85 6.53 -37.25
N GLY A 183 1.40 7.02 -36.10
CA GLY A 183 -0.01 6.95 -35.71
C GLY A 183 -0.74 8.23 -36.08
N VAL A 184 -2.01 8.32 -35.66
CA VAL A 184 -2.83 9.52 -35.90
C VAL A 184 -2.37 10.68 -34.99
N ASN A 185 -2.08 11.83 -35.58
CA ASN A 185 -1.58 13.04 -34.90
C ASN A 185 -2.72 13.89 -34.30
N SER A 186 -3.60 13.32 -33.47
CA SER A 186 -4.74 14.06 -32.87
C SER A 186 -4.60 14.30 -31.36
N ASP A 187 -4.45 13.23 -30.60
CA ASP A 187 -4.40 13.18 -29.15
C ASP A 187 -3.74 11.88 -28.71
N VAL A 188 -3.39 11.79 -27.42
CA VAL A 188 -2.69 10.62 -26.89
C VAL A 188 -3.50 9.34 -27.04
N ASN A 189 -4.81 9.35 -26.79
CA ASN A 189 -5.63 8.13 -26.85
C ASN A 189 -5.68 7.59 -28.29
N THR A 190 -5.91 8.46 -29.27
CA THR A 190 -5.92 8.06 -30.68
C THR A 190 -4.54 7.58 -31.16
N CYS A 191 -3.46 8.16 -30.65
CA CYS A 191 -2.11 7.67 -30.88
C CYS A 191 -1.91 6.25 -30.33
N LEU A 192 -2.34 5.99 -29.10
CA LEU A 192 -2.28 4.66 -28.48
C LEU A 192 -3.15 3.63 -29.22
N THR A 193 -4.36 4.02 -29.63
CA THR A 193 -5.23 3.20 -30.50
C THR A 193 -4.55 2.83 -31.82
N SER A 194 -3.79 3.75 -32.39
CA SER A 194 -3.03 3.49 -33.63
C SER A 194 -1.96 2.42 -33.38
N CYS A 195 -1.30 2.46 -32.22
CA CYS A 195 -0.37 1.41 -31.82
C CYS A 195 -1.08 0.06 -31.63
N GLU A 196 -2.24 0.02 -30.98
CA GLU A 196 -2.98 -1.24 -30.77
C GLU A 196 -3.40 -1.94 -32.07
N LYS A 197 -3.65 -1.15 -33.13
CA LYS A 197 -3.97 -1.66 -34.48
C LYS A 197 -2.73 -2.03 -35.30
N THR A 198 -1.54 -1.61 -34.86
CA THR A 198 -0.28 -1.85 -35.57
C THR A 198 0.39 -3.10 -35.02
N SER A 199 0.55 -4.12 -35.86
CA SER A 199 1.17 -5.39 -35.47
C SER A 199 2.56 -5.16 -34.86
N GLY A 200 2.82 -5.78 -33.70
CA GLY A 200 4.09 -5.67 -32.99
C GLY A 200 4.29 -4.37 -32.20
N CYS A 201 3.41 -3.37 -32.32
CA CYS A 201 3.56 -2.12 -31.59
C CYS A 201 3.23 -2.30 -30.09
N ASN A 202 4.19 -1.94 -29.24
CA ASN A 202 4.07 -1.98 -27.78
C ASN A 202 4.55 -0.69 -27.12
N ALA A 203 4.89 0.33 -27.90
CA ALA A 203 5.34 1.61 -27.42
C ALA A 203 4.89 2.73 -28.38
N ALA A 204 4.54 3.88 -27.83
CA ALA A 204 4.16 5.06 -28.60
C ALA A 204 4.86 6.30 -28.01
N ILE A 205 5.37 7.14 -28.90
CA ILE A 205 5.95 8.44 -28.53
C ILE A 205 5.00 9.50 -29.05
N TYR A 206 4.39 10.26 -28.13
CA TYR A 206 3.44 11.31 -28.46
C TYR A 206 3.97 12.67 -28.02
N SER A 207 3.97 13.65 -28.93
CA SER A 207 4.17 15.06 -28.57
C SER A 207 2.89 15.84 -28.79
N ASN A 208 2.63 16.80 -27.91
CA ASN A 208 1.50 17.72 -28.05
C ASN A 208 1.82 18.95 -28.90
N THR A 209 3.11 19.31 -29.05
CA THR A 209 3.57 20.51 -29.76
C THR A 209 4.90 20.26 -30.50
N PRO A 210 4.88 19.96 -31.81
CA PRO A 210 3.70 19.71 -32.63
C PRO A 210 3.02 18.39 -32.25
N LYS A 211 1.71 18.28 -32.54
CA LYS A 211 0.98 17.02 -32.45
C LYS A 211 1.66 15.99 -33.34
N SER A 212 2.29 15.00 -32.73
CA SER A 212 2.98 13.93 -33.45
C SER A 212 2.86 12.62 -32.69
N CYS A 213 2.70 11.52 -33.42
CA CYS A 213 2.56 10.18 -32.90
C CYS A 213 3.49 9.23 -33.65
N THR A 214 4.48 8.69 -32.95
CA THR A 214 5.43 7.70 -33.47
C THR A 214 5.19 6.36 -32.82
N LEU A 215 5.03 5.31 -33.63
CA LEU A 215 4.76 3.94 -33.18
C LEU A 215 6.07 3.14 -33.12
N ARG A 216 6.25 2.36 -32.05
CA ARG A 216 7.50 1.65 -31.76
C ARG A 216 7.22 0.22 -31.28
N GLN A 217 8.16 -0.68 -31.58
CA GLN A 217 8.24 -2.04 -31.05
C GLN A 217 9.52 -2.19 -30.24
N CYS A 218 9.39 -2.24 -28.93
CA CYS A 218 10.46 -2.44 -27.97
C CYS A 218 10.68 -3.92 -27.66
N SER A 219 11.94 -4.35 -27.66
CA SER A 219 12.33 -5.71 -27.23
C SER A 219 12.40 -5.85 -25.71
N ILE A 220 12.49 -4.73 -24.99
CA ILE A 220 12.61 -4.66 -23.52
C ILE A 220 11.50 -3.77 -22.98
N TYR A 221 10.84 -4.19 -21.90
CA TYR A 221 9.77 -3.43 -21.23
C TYR A 221 10.24 -2.16 -20.49
N SER A 222 11.54 -1.86 -20.50
CA SER A 222 12.13 -0.67 -19.91
C SER A 222 13.26 -0.16 -20.79
N PRO A 223 12.96 0.42 -21.95
CA PRO A 223 13.97 0.95 -22.84
C PRO A 223 14.70 2.15 -22.21
N SER A 224 15.96 2.33 -22.59
CA SER A 224 16.77 3.48 -22.23
C SER A 224 16.21 4.74 -22.90
N THR A 225 16.11 5.81 -22.13
CA THR A 225 15.69 7.12 -22.62
C THR A 225 16.87 8.05 -22.79
N THR A 226 16.79 8.89 -23.81
CA THR A 226 17.73 10.00 -23.98
C THR A 226 17.05 11.26 -23.42
N LYS A 227 17.55 11.79 -22.31
CA LYS A 227 17.03 13.03 -21.70
C LYS A 227 17.29 14.29 -22.54
N ASN A 228 18.16 14.21 -23.55
CA ASN A 228 18.81 15.40 -24.14
C ASN A 228 18.32 15.80 -25.55
N GLY A 229 17.07 15.53 -25.96
CA GLY A 229 16.66 15.91 -27.33
C GLY A 229 15.19 16.14 -27.63
N TYR A 230 14.27 15.80 -26.72
CA TYR A 230 12.84 15.73 -27.06
C TYR A 230 11.94 16.22 -25.91
N GLN A 231 12.18 17.44 -25.44
CA GLN A 231 11.22 18.13 -24.57
C GLN A 231 9.85 18.19 -25.28
N GLY A 232 8.77 17.89 -24.56
CA GLY A 232 7.42 17.84 -25.10
C GLY A 232 6.97 16.48 -25.64
N PHE A 233 7.85 15.46 -25.66
CA PHE A 233 7.50 14.10 -26.06
C PHE A 233 7.28 13.20 -24.84
N ASN A 234 6.16 12.49 -24.83
CA ASN A 234 5.81 11.50 -23.80
C ASN A 234 5.94 10.10 -24.37
N VAL A 235 6.67 9.25 -23.66
CA VAL A 235 6.82 7.83 -24.01
C VAL A 235 5.79 7.01 -23.23
N TRP A 236 4.94 6.31 -23.97
CA TRP A 236 3.97 5.37 -23.44
C TRP A 236 4.36 3.94 -23.80
N LEU A 237 4.36 3.06 -22.82
CA LEU A 237 4.59 1.63 -23.02
C LEU A 237 3.31 0.87 -22.75
N LYS A 238 3.00 -0.07 -23.64
CA LYS A 238 1.92 -1.03 -23.42
C LYS A 238 2.35 -1.88 -22.24
N LYS A 239 1.49 -2.01 -21.23
CA LYS A 239 1.74 -2.92 -20.13
C LYS A 239 1.95 -4.30 -20.74
N PRO A 240 3.00 -5.04 -20.34
CA PRO A 240 3.13 -6.42 -20.76
C PRO A 240 1.79 -7.10 -20.48
N THR A 241 1.21 -7.69 -21.52
CA THR A 241 0.17 -8.69 -21.32
C THR A 241 0.89 -9.90 -20.76
N VAL A 242 1.19 -9.85 -19.45
CA VAL A 242 1.73 -10.99 -18.74
C VAL A 242 0.65 -12.05 -18.85
N SER A 243 0.86 -13.04 -19.71
CA SER A 243 -0.07 -14.15 -19.79
C SER A 243 0.11 -14.91 -18.49
N ILE A 244 -0.88 -14.75 -17.62
CA ILE A 244 -0.89 -15.47 -16.36
C ILE A 244 -1.34 -16.89 -16.69
N VAL A 245 -0.38 -17.81 -16.75
CA VAL A 245 -0.66 -19.22 -16.96
C VAL A 245 -0.67 -19.95 -15.63
N TRP A 246 -1.75 -20.68 -15.40
CA TRP A 246 -1.93 -21.54 -14.25
C TRP A 246 -1.48 -22.95 -14.61
N THR A 247 -0.31 -23.34 -14.13
CA THR A 247 0.23 -24.68 -14.34
C THR A 247 -0.14 -25.57 -13.15
N GLN A 248 -0.70 -26.76 -13.44
CA GLN A 248 -0.91 -27.76 -12.40
C GLN A 248 0.45 -28.34 -11.99
N PHE A 249 0.70 -28.51 -10.70
CA PHE A 249 1.76 -29.42 -10.27
C PHE A 249 1.37 -30.87 -10.60
N ALA A 250 2.35 -31.76 -10.70
CA ALA A 250 2.07 -33.19 -10.70
C ALA A 250 1.06 -33.52 -9.59
N SER A 251 0.07 -34.36 -9.87
CA SER A 251 -1.13 -34.60 -9.05
C SER A 251 -0.85 -35.13 -7.63
N ASP A 252 0.41 -35.34 -7.28
CA ASP A 252 0.97 -35.89 -6.05
C ASP A 252 1.98 -34.94 -5.36
N ALA A 253 2.14 -33.73 -5.86
CA ALA A 253 3.04 -32.73 -5.31
C ALA A 253 2.49 -32.12 -4.02
N ASN A 254 3.13 -32.42 -2.89
CA ASN A 254 2.92 -31.67 -1.67
C ASN A 254 3.71 -30.36 -1.73
N VAL A 255 3.00 -29.25 -1.54
CA VAL A 255 3.59 -27.92 -1.44
C VAL A 255 3.91 -27.68 0.03
N ASN A 256 5.15 -27.93 0.45
CA ASN A 256 5.52 -27.76 1.85
C ASN A 256 5.36 -26.29 2.31
N ASP A 257 5.04 -26.10 3.59
CA ASP A 257 4.90 -24.77 4.20
C ASP A 257 6.21 -23.96 4.18
N ALA A 258 7.35 -24.66 4.09
CA ALA A 258 8.67 -24.04 4.03
C ALA A 258 8.94 -23.29 2.70
N GLN A 259 8.36 -23.75 1.59
CA GLN A 259 8.55 -23.14 0.27
C GLN A 259 7.39 -22.23 -0.11
N CYS A 260 6.20 -22.51 0.41
CA CYS A 260 5.05 -21.68 0.17
C CYS A 260 4.29 -21.44 1.46
N TYR A 261 4.12 -20.20 1.87
CA TYR A 261 3.36 -19.89 3.08
C TYR A 261 1.87 -19.71 2.77
N THR A 262 1.01 -19.94 3.77
CA THR A 262 -0.43 -19.71 3.65
C THR A 262 -0.72 -18.22 3.57
N ALA A 263 -1.29 -17.79 2.45
CA ALA A 263 -1.72 -16.43 2.20
C ALA A 263 -3.20 -16.19 2.55
N GLY A 264 -4.00 -17.27 2.61
CA GLY A 264 -5.41 -17.20 2.94
C GLY A 264 -6.15 -18.50 2.66
N LEU A 265 -7.45 -18.49 2.91
CA LEU A 265 -8.35 -19.62 2.71
C LEU A 265 -9.56 -19.17 1.88
N GLY A 266 -10.00 -20.01 0.95
CA GLY A 266 -11.28 -19.86 0.26
C GLY A 266 -12.14 -21.10 0.49
N ALA A 267 -13.28 -20.95 1.16
CA ALA A 267 -14.23 -22.02 1.39
C ALA A 267 -15.36 -21.99 0.34
N ASN A 268 -15.95 -23.15 0.05
CA ASN A 268 -17.09 -23.31 -0.86
C ASN A 268 -16.88 -22.68 -2.26
N CYS A 269 -15.65 -22.74 -2.79
CA CYS A 269 -15.30 -22.19 -4.10
C CYS A 269 -15.04 -23.28 -5.16
N THR A 270 -15.29 -22.92 -6.42
CA THR A 270 -14.76 -23.66 -7.57
C THR A 270 -13.29 -23.32 -7.76
N LEU A 271 -12.51 -24.21 -8.37
CA LEU A 271 -11.09 -23.96 -8.68
C LEU A 271 -10.88 -22.60 -9.41
N HIS A 272 -11.77 -22.27 -10.35
CA HIS A 272 -11.74 -20.99 -11.05
C HIS A 272 -11.90 -19.80 -10.09
N ALA A 273 -12.90 -19.84 -9.21
CA ALA A 273 -13.08 -18.78 -8.21
C ALA A 273 -11.89 -18.65 -7.25
N CYS A 274 -11.29 -19.78 -6.87
CA CYS A 274 -10.11 -19.81 -6.02
C CYS A 274 -8.88 -19.18 -6.73
N ARG A 275 -8.69 -19.40 -8.04
CA ARG A 275 -7.66 -18.73 -8.86
C ARG A 275 -7.93 -17.23 -8.97
N THR A 276 -9.16 -16.84 -9.30
CA THR A 276 -9.56 -15.42 -9.37
C THR A 276 -9.33 -14.69 -8.05
N TYR A 277 -9.55 -15.37 -6.92
CA TYR A 277 -9.24 -14.80 -5.61
C TYR A 277 -7.73 -14.63 -5.41
N CYS A 278 -6.94 -15.63 -5.80
CA CYS A 278 -5.48 -15.53 -5.80
C CYS A 278 -4.98 -14.37 -6.70
N ASP A 279 -5.60 -14.17 -7.86
CA ASP A 279 -5.24 -13.10 -8.80
C ASP A 279 -5.47 -11.70 -8.25
N LYS A 280 -6.46 -11.53 -7.37
CA LYS A 280 -6.72 -10.27 -6.66
C LYS A 280 -5.77 -10.05 -5.47
N SER A 281 -5.07 -11.07 -5.01
CA SER A 281 -4.17 -10.99 -3.87
C SER A 281 -2.71 -10.88 -4.34
N PRO A 282 -2.01 -9.77 -4.06
CA PRO A 282 -0.58 -9.66 -4.39
C PRO A 282 0.28 -10.66 -3.60
N ALA A 283 -0.23 -11.14 -2.46
CA ALA A 283 0.39 -12.15 -1.63
C ALA A 283 0.02 -13.58 -2.05
N CYS A 284 -0.48 -13.80 -3.26
CA CYS A 284 -0.81 -15.13 -3.74
C CYS A 284 -0.24 -15.38 -5.13
N ASN A 285 0.43 -16.53 -5.29
CA ASN A 285 0.88 -17.04 -6.58
C ASN A 285 0.63 -18.55 -6.72
N ALA A 286 0.01 -19.21 -5.76
CA ALA A 286 -0.33 -20.62 -5.84
C ALA A 286 -1.64 -20.94 -5.10
N VAL A 287 -2.31 -22.00 -5.53
CA VAL A 287 -3.58 -22.47 -4.98
C VAL A 287 -3.52 -23.97 -4.78
N ILE A 288 -3.85 -24.45 -3.58
CA ILE A 288 -4.12 -25.87 -3.30
C ILE A 288 -5.63 -26.02 -3.23
N TYR A 289 -6.22 -26.77 -4.16
CA TYR A 289 -7.66 -26.96 -4.27
C TYR A 289 -8.07 -28.38 -3.87
N SER A 290 -9.07 -28.49 -3.00
CA SER A 290 -9.71 -29.75 -2.62
C SER A 290 -10.99 -29.96 -3.41
N THR A 291 -11.03 -31.04 -4.20
CA THR A 291 -12.24 -31.43 -4.94
C THR A 291 -13.32 -32.01 -4.02
N VAL A 292 -12.90 -32.55 -2.86
CA VAL A 292 -13.78 -33.15 -1.82
C VAL A 292 -14.42 -32.06 -0.98
N LEU A 293 -13.62 -31.14 -0.43
CA LEU A 293 -14.10 -30.08 0.47
C LEU A 293 -14.64 -28.85 -0.26
N LYS A 294 -14.53 -28.81 -1.60
CA LYS A 294 -14.89 -27.65 -2.44
C LYS A 294 -14.29 -26.34 -1.91
N GLY A 295 -13.01 -26.37 -1.57
CA GLY A 295 -12.30 -25.24 -0.99
C GLY A 295 -10.85 -25.17 -1.44
N CYS A 296 -10.18 -24.07 -1.15
CA CYS A 296 -8.79 -23.85 -1.45
C CYS A 296 -8.00 -23.23 -0.30
N ILE A 297 -6.70 -23.49 -0.35
CA ILE A 297 -5.69 -22.79 0.42
C ILE A 297 -4.89 -21.95 -0.58
N LEU A 298 -4.82 -20.65 -0.30
CA LEU A 298 -4.06 -19.68 -1.09
C LEU A 298 -2.64 -19.64 -0.54
N ARG A 299 -1.66 -19.60 -1.44
CA ARG A 299 -0.26 -19.77 -1.10
C ARG A 299 0.59 -18.70 -1.78
N LEU A 300 1.64 -18.26 -1.10
CA LEU A 300 2.75 -17.56 -1.74
C LEU A 300 4.00 -18.43 -1.69
N CYS A 301 4.48 -18.84 -2.85
CA CYS A 301 5.69 -19.57 -3.06
C CYS A 301 6.86 -18.62 -3.37
N SER A 302 8.01 -18.85 -2.74
CA SER A 302 9.24 -18.07 -2.95
C SER A 302 9.94 -18.36 -4.28
N THR A 303 9.62 -19.47 -4.93
CA THR A 303 10.23 -19.90 -6.20
C THR A 303 9.16 -20.23 -7.24
N SER A 304 9.49 -20.05 -8.52
CA SER A 304 8.63 -20.39 -9.66
C SER A 304 8.38 -21.90 -9.83
N SER A 305 9.12 -22.74 -9.10
CA SER A 305 8.98 -24.18 -9.08
C SER A 305 9.34 -24.75 -7.70
N PRO A 306 8.39 -24.80 -6.74
CA PRO A 306 8.63 -25.51 -5.49
C PRO A 306 9.03 -26.95 -5.76
N LYS A 307 10.04 -27.45 -5.03
CA LYS A 307 10.48 -28.84 -5.15
C LYS A 307 9.36 -29.70 -4.57
N THR A 308 8.80 -30.55 -5.41
CA THR A 308 7.71 -31.44 -5.02
C THR A 308 8.25 -32.52 -4.10
N THR A 309 7.66 -32.67 -2.92
CA THR A 309 7.77 -33.91 -2.15
C THR A 309 6.50 -34.72 -2.40
N THR A 310 6.64 -35.99 -2.77
CA THR A 310 5.50 -36.85 -3.10
C THR A 310 4.74 -37.22 -1.84
N PHE A 311 3.46 -36.90 -1.78
CA PHE A 311 2.52 -37.44 -0.79
C PHE A 311 1.17 -37.65 -1.47
N ARG A 312 0.66 -38.88 -1.43
CA ARG A 312 -0.66 -39.22 -1.97
C ARG A 312 -1.75 -38.79 -0.99
N ASN A 313 -2.26 -37.59 -1.15
CA ASN A 313 -3.58 -37.24 -0.63
C ASN A 313 -4.57 -37.17 -1.79
N ALA A 314 -5.39 -38.22 -1.92
CA ALA A 314 -6.44 -38.27 -2.93
C ALA A 314 -7.38 -37.06 -2.79
N GLY A 315 -7.57 -36.30 -3.89
CA GLY A 315 -8.52 -35.19 -3.95
C GLY A 315 -7.96 -33.79 -3.74
N LEU A 316 -6.63 -33.62 -3.62
CA LEU A 316 -5.99 -32.30 -3.66
C LEU A 316 -5.28 -32.07 -5.00
N THR A 317 -5.40 -30.87 -5.55
CA THR A 317 -4.63 -30.43 -6.73
C THR A 317 -3.96 -29.10 -6.43
N ALA A 318 -2.66 -29.00 -6.66
CA ALA A 318 -1.92 -27.76 -6.50
C ALA A 318 -1.70 -27.10 -7.87
N TRP A 319 -1.81 -25.77 -7.91
CA TRP A 319 -1.64 -24.96 -9.10
C TRP A 319 -0.75 -23.76 -8.77
N ILE A 320 0.19 -23.42 -9.64
CA ILE A 320 1.03 -22.22 -9.51
C ILE A 320 0.77 -21.27 -10.67
N ARG A 321 0.78 -19.99 -10.33
CA ARG A 321 0.68 -18.87 -11.22
C ARG A 321 2.06 -18.52 -11.75
N ARG A 322 2.24 -18.58 -13.06
CA ARG A 322 3.48 -18.16 -13.73
C ARG A 322 3.16 -17.02 -14.68
N SER A 323 4.08 -16.06 -14.74
CA SER A 323 4.15 -15.08 -15.81
C SER A 323 4.86 -15.75 -16.99
N GLU A 324 4.16 -15.99 -18.08
CA GLU A 324 4.77 -16.33 -19.37
C GLU A 324 5.12 -15.07 -20.18
#